data_AF-A0AA96JI76-F1
#
_entry.id   AF-A0AA96JI76-F1
#
_cell.length_a   1.000
_cell.length_b   1.000
_cell.length_c   1.000
_cell.angle_alpha   90.00
_cell.angle_beta   90.00
_cell.angle_gamma   90.00
#
_symmetry.space_group_name_H-M   'P 1'
#
loop_
_entity.id
_entity.type
_entity.pdbx_description
1 polymer ?
#
loop_
_entity_poly.entity_id
_entity_poly.type
_entity_poly.pdbx_seq_one_letter_code
_entity_poly.pdbx_strand_id
1 'polypeptide(L)'
;MATANRARKLLADIAERAVLTYVEAFLGLLLAAGTTSVVSLSALESAAIAAVPAGLAVVKGAVGSLLGRAGTASWLPARSDPASTTLN
;
A
#
# COMPACT_ATOMS: atom_id res chain seq x y z
N MET A 1 -23.10 -0.09 14.09
CA MET A 1 -22.65 1.21 13.53
C MET A 1 -21.12 1.38 13.57
N ALA A 2 -20.43 1.00 14.66
CA ALA A 2 -18.96 1.12 14.78
C ALA A 2 -18.13 0.24 13.83
N THR A 3 -18.61 -0.94 13.43
CA THR A 3 -17.94 -1.88 12.50
C THR A 3 -17.93 -1.38 11.06
N ALA A 4 -19.04 -0.86 10.55
CA ALA A 4 -19.14 -0.28 9.20
C ALA A 4 -18.22 0.95 9.01
N ASN A 5 -17.96 1.69 10.09
CA ASN A 5 -17.04 2.84 10.04
C ASN A 5 -15.56 2.40 9.99
N ARG A 6 -15.20 1.31 10.68
CA ARG A 6 -13.87 0.71 10.60
C ARG A 6 -13.57 0.12 9.22
N ALA A 7 -14.53 -0.60 8.63
CA ALA A 7 -14.37 -1.16 7.29
C ALA A 7 -14.13 -0.06 6.23
N ARG A 8 -14.89 1.05 6.29
CA ARG A 8 -14.69 2.20 5.39
C ARG A 8 -13.31 2.84 5.54
N LYS A 9 -12.83 3.03 6.78
CA LYS A 9 -11.48 3.57 7.04
C LYS A 9 -10.39 2.63 6.51
N LEU A 10 -10.53 1.33 6.71
CA LEU A 10 -9.59 0.34 6.19
C LEU A 10 -9.54 0.35 4.66
N LEU A 11 -10.70 0.34 4.00
CA LEU A 11 -10.75 0.37 2.53
C LEU A 11 -10.16 1.67 1.97
N ALA A 12 -10.38 2.81 2.64
CA ALA A 12 -9.77 4.08 2.27
C ALA A 12 -8.24 4.03 2.42
N ASP A 13 -7.71 3.49 3.53
CA ASP A 13 -6.27 3.34 3.74
C ASP A 13 -5.62 2.43 2.69
N ILE A 14 -6.27 1.29 2.38
CA ILE A 14 -5.80 0.38 1.34
C ILE A 14 -5.81 1.04 -0.04
N ALA A 15 -6.88 1.76 -0.37
CA ALA A 15 -7.01 2.45 -1.65
C ALA A 15 -5.97 3.57 -1.79
N GLU A 16 -5.78 4.40 -0.77
CA GLU A 16 -4.78 5.47 -0.76
C GLU A 16 -3.38 4.90 -0.97
N ARG A 17 -3.02 3.86 -0.22
CA ARG A 17 -1.72 3.19 -0.37
C ARG A 17 -1.53 2.56 -1.73
N ALA A 18 -2.55 1.89 -2.28
CA ALA A 18 -2.47 1.27 -3.59
C ALA A 18 -2.29 2.30 -4.70
N VAL A 19 -3.04 3.41 -4.66
CA VAL A 19 -2.95 4.50 -5.63
C VAL A 19 -1.59 5.19 -5.54
N LEU A 20 -1.13 5.53 -4.33
CA LEU A 20 0.19 6.15 -4.14
C LEU A 20 1.31 5.22 -4.63
N THR A 21 1.24 3.93 -4.30
CA THR A 21 2.21 2.94 -4.77
C THR A 21 2.21 2.83 -6.30
N TYR A 22 1.04 2.82 -6.92
CA TYR A 22 0.92 2.79 -8.37
C TYR A 22 1.54 4.02 -9.03
N VAL A 23 1.19 5.21 -8.54
CA VAL A 23 1.69 6.48 -9.08
C VAL A 23 3.21 6.57 -8.90
N GLU A 24 3.73 6.22 -7.73
CA GLU A 24 5.16 6.23 -7.46
C GLU A 24 5.93 5.25 -8.36
N ALA A 25 5.46 4.00 -8.48
CA ALA A 25 6.09 3.00 -9.34
C ALA A 25 6.00 3.38 -10.83
N PHE A 26 4.85 3.90 -11.28
CA PHE A 26 4.64 4.31 -12.66
C PHE A 26 5.55 5.49 -13.03
N LEU A 27 5.57 6.53 -12.21
CA LEU A 27 6.43 7.69 -12.45
C LEU A 27 7.91 7.31 -12.35
N GLY A 28 8.27 6.45 -11.40
CA GLY A 28 9.63 5.92 -11.27
C GLY A 28 10.07 5.18 -12.53
N LEU A 29 9.24 4.28 -13.08
CA LEU A 29 9.54 3.58 -14.32
C LEU A 29 9.59 4.52 -15.53
N LEU A 30 8.65 5.47 -15.63
CA LEU A 30 8.60 6.42 -16.74
C LEU A 30 9.85 7.32 -16.75
N LEU A 31 10.27 7.81 -15.58
CA LEU A 31 11.50 8.57 -15.43
C LEU A 31 12.72 7.70 -15.74
N ALA A 32 12.78 6.47 -15.24
CA ALA A 32 13.87 5.55 -15.53
C ALA A 32 14.00 5.27 -17.03
N ALA A 33 12.89 5.03 -17.72
CA ALA A 33 12.86 4.79 -19.17
C ALA A 33 13.18 6.04 -20.00
N GLY A 34 12.81 7.23 -19.53
CA GLY A 34 13.08 8.50 -20.22
C GLY A 34 14.47 9.07 -19.99
N THR A 35 15.15 8.71 -18.89
CA THR A 35 16.42 9.32 -18.48
C THR A 35 17.61 8.37 -18.47
N THR A 36 17.38 7.05 -18.50
CA THR A 36 18.44 6.05 -18.42
C THR A 36 18.30 4.99 -19.52
N SER A 37 19.42 4.39 -19.91
CA SER A 37 19.42 3.24 -20.83
C SER A 37 19.21 1.89 -20.13
N VAL A 38 18.95 1.88 -18.82
CA VAL A 38 18.83 0.66 -18.02
C VAL A 38 17.49 -0.04 -18.26
N VAL A 39 16.45 0.73 -18.57
CA VAL A 39 15.09 0.26 -18.78
C VAL A 39 14.57 0.91 -20.06
N SER A 40 14.09 0.10 -21.02
CA SER A 40 13.47 0.58 -22.24
C SER A 40 12.02 0.13 -22.26
N LEU A 41 11.14 1.00 -21.77
CA LEU A 41 9.71 0.72 -21.66
C LEU A 41 8.92 1.90 -22.20
N SER A 42 7.85 1.59 -22.92
CA SER A 42 6.80 2.55 -23.24
C SER A 42 6.02 2.95 -21.98
N ALA A 43 5.24 4.04 -22.09
CA ALA A 43 4.35 4.47 -21.02
C ALA A 43 3.33 3.37 -20.66
N LEU A 44 2.83 2.63 -21.65
CA LEU A 44 1.86 1.55 -21.42
C LEU A 44 2.48 0.38 -20.67
N GLU A 45 3.72 -0.02 -21.01
CA GLU A 45 4.44 -1.09 -20.31
C GLU A 45 4.79 -0.68 -18.88
N SER A 46 5.18 0.59 -18.69
CA SER A 46 5.44 1.14 -17.35
C SER A 46 4.19 1.10 -16.47
N ALA A 47 3.04 1.44 -17.03
CA ALA A 47 1.74 1.36 -16.36
C ALA A 47 1.37 -0.09 -15.98
N ALA A 48 1.64 -1.05 -16.86
CA ALA A 48 1.39 -2.46 -16.61
C ALA A 48 2.28 -3.01 -15.47
N ILE A 49 3.57 -2.67 -15.47
CA ILE A 49 4.51 -3.13 -14.44
C ILE A 49 4.20 -2.47 -13.09
N ALA A 50 3.85 -1.18 -13.05
CA ALA A 50 3.46 -0.47 -11.83
C ALA A 50 2.21 -1.05 -11.15
N ALA A 51 1.33 -1.71 -11.90
CA ALA A 51 0.15 -2.38 -11.36
C ALA A 51 0.51 -3.58 -10.45
N VAL A 52 1.69 -4.20 -10.65
CA VAL A 52 2.14 -5.35 -9.86
C VAL A 52 2.39 -4.98 -8.38
N PRO A 53 3.29 -4.03 -8.03
CA PRO A 53 3.49 -3.64 -6.64
C PRO A 53 2.24 -2.99 -6.03
N ALA A 54 1.45 -2.25 -6.81
CA ALA A 54 0.18 -1.69 -6.35
C ALA A 54 -0.83 -2.80 -5.96
N GLY A 55 -0.93 -3.85 -6.77
CA GLY A 55 -1.74 -5.03 -6.46
C GLY A 55 -1.25 -5.74 -5.20
N LEU A 56 0.07 -5.89 -5.02
CA LEU A 56 0.64 -6.45 -3.80
C LEU A 56 0.34 -5.61 -2.56
N ALA A 57 0.28 -4.28 -2.67
CA ALA A 57 -0.12 -3.40 -1.58
C ALA A 57 -1.58 -3.67 -1.15
N VAL A 58 -2.49 -3.89 -2.12
CA VAL A 58 -3.89 -4.29 -1.83
C VAL A 58 -3.94 -5.66 -1.16
N VAL A 59 -3.22 -6.66 -1.70
CA VAL A 59 -3.16 -8.00 -1.11
C VAL A 59 -2.65 -7.93 0.32
N LYS A 60 -1.59 -7.14 0.58
CA LYS A 60 -1.11 -6.91 1.94
C LYS A 60 -2.21 -6.28 2.79
N GLY A 61 -2.86 -5.20 2.34
CA GLY A 61 -4.00 -4.61 3.05
C GLY A 61 -5.10 -5.62 3.43
N ALA A 62 -5.50 -6.46 2.47
CA ALA A 62 -6.54 -7.47 2.64
C ALA A 62 -6.13 -8.56 3.64
N VAL A 63 -4.92 -9.12 3.52
CA VAL A 63 -4.38 -10.10 4.48
C VAL A 63 -4.33 -9.50 5.89
N GLY A 64 -4.16 -8.18 6.01
CA GLY A 64 -4.11 -7.48 7.29
C GLY A 64 -5.39 -7.31 8.01
N SER A 65 -6.45 -7.20 7.24
CA SER A 65 -7.79 -7.22 7.76
C SER A 65 -8.12 -8.55 8.46
N LEU A 66 -7.43 -9.64 8.08
CA LEU A 66 -7.67 -11.00 8.58
C LEU A 66 -6.70 -11.41 9.70
N LEU A 67 -5.40 -11.11 9.55
CA LEU A 67 -4.34 -11.60 10.46
C LEU A 67 -3.87 -10.56 11.50
N GLY A 68 -4.21 -9.29 11.31
CA GLY A 68 -3.68 -8.18 12.10
C GLY A 68 -4.66 -7.56 13.10
N ARG A 69 -4.13 -6.73 14.00
CA ARG A 69 -4.96 -5.85 14.84
C ARG A 69 -5.40 -4.66 13.99
N ALA A 70 -6.68 -4.63 13.63
CA ALA A 70 -7.27 -3.56 12.80
C ALA A 70 -7.08 -2.18 13.45
N GLY A 71 -6.11 -1.41 12.95
CA GLY A 71 -5.81 -0.05 13.44
C GLY A 71 -4.34 0.35 13.42
N THR A 72 -3.41 -0.56 13.11
CA THR A 72 -1.97 -0.26 13.10
C THR A 72 -1.35 -0.61 11.75
N ALA A 73 -0.33 0.12 11.31
CA ALA A 73 0.28 -0.07 9.98
C ALA A 73 1.17 -1.32 9.90
N SER A 74 1.72 -1.76 11.03
CA SER A 74 2.64 -2.90 11.16
C SER A 74 1.94 -4.22 11.53
N TRP A 75 0.68 -4.13 11.96
CA TRP A 75 -0.13 -5.23 12.50
C TRP A 75 0.53 -5.94 13.67
N LEU A 76 1.44 -5.26 14.37
CA LEU A 76 2.09 -5.80 15.55
C LEU A 76 1.04 -6.02 16.65
N PRO A 77 1.18 -7.10 17.44
CA PRO A 77 0.47 -7.21 18.70
C PRO A 77 0.70 -5.94 19.54
N ALA A 78 -0.32 -5.42 20.22
CA ALA A 78 -0.21 -4.17 20.98
C ALA A 78 1.00 -4.15 21.94
N ARG A 79 1.35 -5.29 22.55
CA ARG A 79 2.55 -5.43 23.39
C ARG A 79 3.89 -5.11 22.71
N SER A 80 3.91 -5.11 21.38
CA SER A 80 5.10 -4.93 20.54
C SER A 80 4.93 -3.77 19.57
N ASP A 81 3.82 -3.04 19.63
CA ASP A 81 3.55 -1.92 18.75
C ASP A 81 4.06 -0.62 19.39
N PRO A 82 5.12 0.01 18.84
CA PRO A 82 5.66 1.26 19.37
C PRO A 82 4.68 2.45 19.28
N ALA A 83 3.62 2.34 18.45
CA ALA A 83 2.55 3.32 18.38
C ALA A 83 1.42 3.06 19.40
N SER A 84 1.50 1.98 20.19
CA SER A 84 0.56 1.76 21.28
C SER A 84 0.94 2.61 22.50
N THR A 85 0.18 3.68 22.76
CA THR A 85 0.23 4.37 24.05
C THR A 85 -0.39 3.46 25.11
N THR A 86 0.42 2.59 25.70
CA THR A 86 0.13 2.05 27.04
C THR A 86 0.33 3.21 28.03
N LEU A 87 -0.77 3.89 28.36
CA LEU A 87 -0.82 4.70 29.58
C LEU A 87 -0.62 3.73 30.75
N ASN A 88 0.56 3.82 31.39
CA ASN A 88 0.74 3.30 32.75
C ASN A 88 0.06 4.24 33.74
#